data_AF-A0A816PIA7-F1
#
_entry.id   AF-A0A816PIA7-F1
#
_cell.length_a   1.000
_cell.length_b   1.000
_cell.length_c   1.000
_cell.angle_alpha   90.00
_cell.angle_beta   90.00
_cell.angle_gamma   90.00
#
_symmetry.space_group_name_H-M   'P 1'
#
loop_
_entity.id
_entity.type
_entity.pdbx_description
1 polymer ?
#
loop_
_entity_poly.entity_id
_entity_poly.type
_entity_poly.pdbx_seq_one_letter_code
_entity_poly.pdbx_strand_id
1 'polypeptide(L)'
;MLSYTSSNQDIVSKIADILRDENIPVWFDSNGDMKTDIYESLTEGVENAVIVCCFLTSDYEQSLSCQRELQYAQKRQKPIIPCMLTSATTWKPSDWLEEITRGLVFVDFHNVSESNIDHRVIDLINGIEEQITATSHRRIQPIEEPSYLFELIKWRYKQNTRIERLINPAESFPIEESYINLAIVDSKEQQGKEKKLRDANQHETIMGTFEDIYAVKTPINIKDIFNTCKEFGRKVLVFGRAGIGKSTFCRYVSHQWAKSALWSEYNLVVLISLRSLTENRYPPLSLGKSYSLVDIVTKECFSHDLSEEDKILLREQLNKRTVLWLLDGYDEIVQNVPSHLQRVFEQLLNTPHHIVTSRPYFNTLSRSVRVEIVGFTDGNISKYVEVFFNQLRDKFPNALFEREKVLKFLRLNPRIWGIAHIPVNLELICSIWSETDWSETTNLTMTTLYESMTVWLCRRYLARKSTSIQISKMEVNDQQHHNFTKRITPESDAPYWLHVGYLFRCTPYWHVEIV
;
A
#
# COMPACT_ATOMS: atom_id res chain seq x y z
N MET A 1 18.14 19.05 -15.75
CA MET A 1 18.02 18.71 -14.33
C MET A 1 19.40 18.70 -13.70
N LEU A 2 19.54 19.22 -12.48
CA LEU A 2 20.78 19.13 -11.71
C LEU A 2 20.61 18.08 -10.61
N SER A 3 21.49 17.08 -10.60
CA SER A 3 21.55 16.01 -9.62
C SER A 3 22.68 16.25 -8.64
N TYR A 4 22.42 16.27 -7.34
CA TYR A 4 23.44 16.59 -6.34
C TYR A 4 23.04 16.07 -4.94
N THR A 5 24.00 16.06 -4.01
CA THR A 5 23.76 15.80 -2.58
C THR A 5 23.56 17.09 -1.81
N SER A 6 22.80 17.07 -0.71
CA SER A 6 22.47 18.26 0.08
C SER A 6 23.69 19.03 0.60
N SER A 7 24.84 18.36 0.77
CA SER A 7 26.14 18.97 1.11
C SER A 7 26.61 20.00 0.08
N ASN A 8 26.16 19.88 -1.16
CA ASN A 8 26.55 20.71 -2.30
C ASN A 8 25.45 21.70 -2.72
N GLN A 9 24.42 21.91 -1.90
CA GLN A 9 23.28 22.76 -2.27
C GLN A 9 23.67 24.19 -2.60
N ASP A 10 24.58 24.78 -1.82
CA ASP A 10 24.97 26.19 -1.98
C ASP A 10 25.63 26.44 -3.34
N ILE A 11 26.54 25.55 -3.76
CA ILE A 11 27.24 25.67 -5.05
C ILE A 11 26.31 25.36 -6.22
N VAL A 12 25.46 24.33 -6.11
CA VAL A 12 24.52 23.95 -7.18
C VAL A 12 23.43 25.00 -7.37
N SER A 13 22.98 25.66 -6.30
CA SER A 13 22.03 26.76 -6.40
C SER A 13 22.61 27.96 -7.15
N LYS A 14 23.87 28.35 -6.86
CA LYS A 14 24.57 29.41 -7.60
C LYS A 14 24.71 29.07 -9.08
N ILE A 15 25.10 27.83 -9.40
CA ILE A 15 25.20 27.36 -10.79
C ILE A 15 23.83 27.41 -11.48
N ALA A 16 22.76 26.99 -10.78
CA ALA A 16 21.42 27.03 -11.33
C ALA A 16 20.94 28.45 -11.63
N ASP A 17 21.28 29.43 -10.78
CA ASP A 17 20.94 30.83 -11.00
C ASP A 17 21.66 31.40 -12.23
N ILE A 18 22.96 31.12 -12.40
CA ILE A 18 23.71 31.52 -13.61
C ILE A 18 23.13 30.87 -14.87
N LEU A 19 22.77 29.58 -14.82
CA LEU A 19 22.11 28.91 -15.94
C LEU A 19 20.75 29.54 -16.29
N ARG A 20 19.98 29.98 -15.29
CA ARG A 20 18.70 30.66 -15.50
C ARG A 20 18.89 32.05 -16.09
N ASP A 21 19.93 32.78 -15.68
CA ASP A 21 20.28 34.09 -16.25
C ASP A 21 20.62 33.96 -17.76
N GLU A 22 21.20 32.82 -18.16
CA GLU A 22 21.43 32.43 -19.56
C GLU A 22 20.18 31.83 -20.26
N ASN A 23 18.99 31.98 -19.66
CA ASN A 23 17.71 31.47 -20.16
C ASN A 23 17.62 29.94 -20.30
N ILE A 24 18.43 29.17 -19.57
CA ILE A 24 18.34 27.70 -19.54
C ILE A 24 17.39 27.29 -18.41
N PRO A 25 16.28 26.58 -18.70
CA PRO A 25 15.38 26.11 -17.65
C PRO A 25 16.07 25.05 -16.77
N VAL A 26 16.12 25.31 -15.47
CA VAL A 26 16.76 24.41 -14.50
C VAL A 26 15.75 23.86 -13.51
N TRP A 27 15.73 22.54 -13.41
CA TRP A 27 15.04 21.79 -12.36
C TRP A 27 16.08 21.19 -11.41
N PHE A 28 15.90 21.39 -10.09
CA PHE A 28 16.67 20.78 -9.01
C PHE A 28 15.91 20.94 -7.67
N ASP A 29 16.23 20.11 -6.65
CA ASP A 29 15.49 20.09 -5.37
C ASP A 29 15.97 21.16 -4.37
N SER A 30 15.45 22.39 -4.49
CA SER A 30 15.72 23.46 -3.52
C SER A 30 14.84 23.30 -2.27
N ASN A 31 15.43 22.87 -1.14
CA ASN A 31 14.77 22.67 0.17
C ASN A 31 13.66 23.71 0.50
N GLY A 32 12.40 23.26 0.58
CA GLY A 32 11.32 24.06 1.15
C GLY A 32 9.89 23.53 0.97
N ASP A 33 9.57 22.92 -0.16
CA ASP A 33 8.25 22.29 -0.39
C ASP A 33 8.40 20.77 -0.39
N MET A 34 8.71 20.20 0.79
CA MET A 34 8.47 18.78 1.02
C MET A 34 6.96 18.52 0.97
N LYS A 35 6.41 18.35 -0.23
CA LYS A 35 5.30 17.41 -0.41
C LYS A 35 5.81 16.05 0.05
N THR A 36 4.96 15.36 0.77
CA THR A 36 5.18 14.18 1.61
C THR A 36 5.78 12.94 0.94
N ASP A 37 6.19 13.00 -0.32
CA ASP A 37 6.82 11.91 -1.08
C ASP A 37 8.09 12.39 -1.78
N ILE A 38 9.24 12.18 -1.14
CA ILE A 38 10.61 12.49 -1.60
C ILE A 38 10.90 11.97 -3.03
N TYR A 39 10.15 11.00 -3.53
CA TYR A 39 10.43 10.31 -4.79
C TYR A 39 9.60 10.78 -5.99
N GLU A 40 8.52 11.52 -5.77
CA GLU A 40 7.69 12.07 -6.85
C GLU A 40 8.43 13.19 -7.59
N SER A 41 9.09 14.08 -6.85
CA SER A 41 9.92 15.15 -7.41
C SER A 41 11.07 14.59 -8.25
N LEU A 42 11.78 13.57 -7.74
CA LEU A 42 12.90 12.92 -8.42
C LEU A 42 12.51 12.31 -9.78
N THR A 43 11.37 11.62 -9.85
CA THR A 43 10.91 11.01 -11.11
C THR A 43 10.51 12.11 -12.09
N GLU A 44 9.72 13.09 -11.66
CA GLU A 44 9.32 14.24 -12.48
C GLU A 44 10.53 15.00 -13.06
N GLY A 45 11.57 15.19 -12.24
CA GLY A 45 12.80 15.88 -12.65
C GLY A 45 13.53 15.20 -13.80
N VAL A 46 13.72 13.88 -13.74
CA VAL A 46 14.41 13.13 -14.81
C VAL A 46 13.55 13.03 -16.07
N GLU A 47 12.24 12.85 -15.92
CA GLU A 47 11.30 12.70 -17.05
C GLU A 47 11.26 13.93 -17.93
N ASN A 48 11.09 15.09 -17.30
CA ASN A 48 10.99 16.38 -17.97
C ASN A 48 12.37 16.94 -18.37
N ALA A 49 13.46 16.34 -17.87
CA ALA A 49 14.80 16.77 -18.25
C ALA A 49 15.13 16.38 -19.68
N VAL A 50 15.68 17.34 -20.44
CA VAL A 50 16.37 17.06 -21.70
C VAL A 50 17.74 16.44 -21.44
N ILE A 51 18.40 16.86 -20.36
CA ILE A 51 19.74 16.44 -19.95
C ILE A 51 19.86 16.43 -18.43
N VAL A 52 20.65 15.50 -17.91
CA VAL A 52 20.93 15.38 -16.47
C VAL A 52 22.39 15.73 -16.20
N CYS A 53 22.63 16.79 -15.43
CA CYS A 53 23.96 17.18 -14.98
C CYS A 53 24.16 16.69 -13.55
N CYS A 54 25.07 15.74 -13.32
CA CYS A 54 25.30 15.15 -12.00
C CYS A 54 26.58 15.69 -11.35
N PHE A 55 26.43 16.33 -10.19
CA PHE A 55 27.53 16.92 -9.43
C PHE A 55 28.17 15.90 -8.51
N LEU A 56 29.32 15.38 -8.94
CA LEU A 56 29.95 14.18 -8.41
C LEU A 56 30.93 14.49 -7.27
N THR A 57 30.75 13.72 -6.20
CA THR A 57 31.56 13.68 -4.99
C THR A 57 31.50 12.27 -4.39
N SER A 58 32.33 11.98 -3.38
CA SER A 58 32.29 10.69 -2.69
C SER A 58 30.96 10.41 -1.98
N ASP A 59 30.31 11.43 -1.42
CA ASP A 59 28.98 11.30 -0.81
C ASP A 59 27.85 11.15 -1.85
N TYR A 60 28.02 11.67 -3.07
CA TYR A 60 27.10 11.42 -4.18
C TYR A 60 27.06 9.93 -4.55
N GLU A 61 28.23 9.29 -4.62
CA GLU A 61 28.34 7.86 -4.90
C GLU A 61 27.71 6.97 -3.81
N GLN A 62 27.75 7.42 -2.56
CA GLN A 62 27.15 6.72 -1.41
C GLN A 62 25.64 7.00 -1.26
N SER A 63 25.11 8.02 -1.94
CA SER A 63 23.71 8.41 -1.86
C SER A 63 22.84 7.48 -2.70
N LEU A 64 22.02 6.66 -2.02
CA LEU A 64 21.06 5.77 -2.68
C LEU A 64 20.03 6.55 -3.53
N SER A 65 19.75 7.81 -3.17
CA SER A 65 18.86 8.67 -3.94
C SER A 65 19.50 9.03 -5.29
N CYS A 66 20.73 9.54 -5.25
CA CYS A 66 21.50 9.92 -6.43
C CYS A 66 21.80 8.71 -7.34
N GLN A 67 22.12 7.56 -6.74
CA GLN A 67 22.30 6.30 -7.47
C GLN A 67 21.07 5.95 -8.29
N ARG A 68 19.88 6.02 -7.67
CA ARG A 68 18.63 5.68 -8.35
C ARG A 68 18.28 6.69 -9.43
N GLU A 69 18.46 7.98 -9.16
CA GLU A 69 18.19 9.05 -10.13
C GLU A 69 19.04 8.88 -11.39
N LEU A 70 20.35 8.64 -11.22
CA LEU A 70 21.26 8.53 -12.35
C LEU A 70 21.09 7.21 -13.12
N GLN A 71 20.83 6.10 -12.42
CA GLN A 71 20.45 4.84 -13.06
C GLN A 71 19.13 4.97 -13.84
N TYR A 72 18.19 5.76 -13.32
CA TYR A 72 16.93 6.02 -13.99
C TYR A 72 17.14 6.87 -15.26
N ALA A 73 17.94 7.93 -15.17
CA ALA A 73 18.33 8.74 -16.33
C ALA A 73 19.01 7.90 -17.42
N GLN A 74 19.93 7.00 -17.04
CA GLN A 74 20.60 6.08 -17.96
C GLN A 74 19.61 5.14 -18.66
N LYS A 75 18.68 4.52 -17.90
CA LYS A 75 17.62 3.67 -18.46
C LYS A 75 16.72 4.42 -19.44
N ARG A 76 16.51 5.72 -19.21
CA ARG A 76 15.76 6.61 -20.11
C ARG A 76 16.55 7.16 -21.28
N GLN A 77 17.81 6.73 -21.43
CA GLN A 77 18.71 7.24 -22.45
C GLN A 77 18.80 8.78 -22.42
N LYS A 78 18.60 9.39 -21.24
CA LYS A 78 18.82 10.82 -21.05
C LYS A 78 20.33 11.05 -21.13
N PRO A 79 20.81 12.03 -21.91
CA PRO A 79 22.21 12.43 -21.87
C PRO A 79 22.60 12.79 -20.43
N ILE A 80 23.79 12.34 -20.01
CA ILE A 80 24.33 12.57 -18.68
C ILE A 80 25.62 13.36 -18.84
N ILE A 81 25.75 14.46 -18.09
CA ILE A 81 26.99 15.24 -17.99
C ILE A 81 27.50 15.13 -16.54
N PRO A 82 28.62 14.42 -16.31
CA PRO A 82 29.23 14.36 -15.00
C PRO A 82 30.02 15.65 -14.70
N CYS A 83 29.65 16.33 -13.63
CA CYS A 83 30.27 17.56 -13.13
C CYS A 83 31.12 17.26 -11.88
N MET A 84 32.45 17.32 -11.96
CA MET A 84 33.33 16.97 -10.83
C MET A 84 33.45 18.13 -9.84
N LEU A 85 32.96 17.96 -8.62
CA LEU A 85 33.16 18.93 -7.52
C LEU A 85 34.43 18.65 -6.69
N THR A 86 35.01 17.46 -6.84
CA THR A 86 36.22 17.03 -6.14
C THR A 86 37.38 16.85 -7.12
N SER A 87 38.61 17.07 -6.65
CA SER A 87 39.80 16.84 -7.48
C SER A 87 39.89 15.36 -7.88
N ALA A 88 40.13 15.11 -9.17
CA ALA A 88 40.36 13.77 -9.72
C ALA A 88 41.60 13.06 -9.13
N THR A 89 42.48 13.78 -8.42
CA THR A 89 43.60 13.19 -7.66
C THR A 89 43.18 12.66 -6.30
N THR A 90 42.08 13.17 -5.75
CA THR A 90 41.62 12.88 -4.38
C THR A 90 40.60 11.76 -4.38
N TRP A 91 39.67 11.78 -5.34
CA TRP A 91 38.63 10.76 -5.48
C TRP A 91 38.24 10.63 -6.96
N LYS A 92 37.81 9.43 -7.34
CA LYS A 92 37.28 9.12 -8.67
C LYS A 92 36.05 8.22 -8.51
N PRO A 93 35.07 8.30 -9.42
CA PRO A 93 33.96 7.35 -9.46
C PRO A 93 34.45 5.90 -9.46
N SER A 94 33.77 5.06 -8.70
CA SER A 94 33.98 3.61 -8.63
C SER A 94 32.64 2.87 -8.75
N ASP A 95 32.69 1.53 -8.68
CA ASP A 95 31.52 0.65 -8.69
C ASP A 95 30.46 1.01 -9.74
N TRP A 96 29.25 1.37 -9.29
CA TRP A 96 28.11 1.68 -10.14
C TRP A 96 28.26 3.00 -10.88
N LEU A 97 28.93 3.98 -10.26
CA LEU A 97 29.05 5.31 -10.83
C LEU A 97 30.08 5.33 -11.95
N GLU A 98 31.16 4.56 -11.81
CA GLU A 98 32.13 4.35 -12.89
C GLU A 98 31.45 3.73 -14.12
N GLU A 99 30.62 2.70 -13.93
CA GLU A 99 29.93 2.04 -15.04
C GLU A 99 29.04 3.00 -15.85
N ILE A 100 28.31 3.89 -15.16
CA ILE A 100 27.43 4.87 -15.81
C ILE A 100 28.23 5.99 -16.48
N THR A 101 29.30 6.46 -15.83
CA THR A 101 30.08 7.61 -16.30
C THR A 101 31.21 7.23 -17.27
N ARG A 102 31.43 5.94 -17.50
CA ARG A 102 32.48 5.43 -18.38
C ARG A 102 32.35 6.00 -19.79
N GLY A 103 33.40 6.69 -20.23
CA GLY A 103 33.48 7.27 -21.57
C GLY A 103 32.73 8.60 -21.73
N LEU A 104 32.12 9.14 -20.67
CA LEU A 104 31.56 10.49 -20.67
C LEU A 104 32.66 11.54 -20.47
N VAL A 105 32.44 12.73 -21.02
CA VAL A 105 33.31 13.90 -20.80
C VAL A 105 32.90 14.59 -19.52
N PHE A 106 33.85 14.78 -18.60
CA PHE A 106 33.59 15.40 -17.31
C PHE A 106 33.78 16.92 -17.41
N VAL A 107 32.82 17.66 -16.84
CA VAL A 107 32.95 19.11 -16.64
C VAL A 107 33.54 19.35 -15.27
N ASP A 108 34.55 20.21 -15.21
CA ASP A 108 35.36 20.38 -14.03
C ASP A 108 34.89 21.57 -13.17
N PHE A 109 34.40 21.27 -11.98
CA PHE A 109 33.99 22.22 -10.95
C PHE A 109 34.84 22.10 -9.67
N HIS A 110 36.03 21.49 -9.72
CA HIS A 110 36.92 21.50 -8.56
C HIS A 110 37.43 22.93 -8.28
N ASN A 111 37.61 23.27 -7.00
CA ASN A 111 38.09 24.59 -6.54
C ASN A 111 37.28 25.79 -7.10
N VAL A 112 35.97 25.63 -7.25
CA VAL A 112 35.09 26.72 -7.67
C VAL A 112 35.06 27.83 -6.62
N SER A 113 35.19 29.07 -7.09
CA SER A 113 35.16 30.31 -6.31
C SER A 113 34.36 31.36 -7.07
N GLU A 114 34.05 32.48 -6.42
CA GLU A 114 33.33 33.60 -7.05
C GLU A 114 34.05 34.17 -8.27
N SER A 115 35.37 34.00 -8.37
CA SER A 115 36.16 34.51 -9.50
C SER A 115 36.17 33.60 -10.73
N ASN A 116 35.74 32.33 -10.61
CA ASN A 116 35.85 31.36 -11.71
C ASN A 116 34.54 30.62 -12.03
N ILE A 117 33.49 30.78 -11.22
CA ILE A 117 32.23 30.05 -11.38
C ILE A 117 31.59 30.28 -12.75
N ASP A 118 31.58 31.52 -13.25
CA ASP A 118 30.99 31.87 -14.54
C ASP A 118 31.66 31.10 -15.70
N HIS A 119 33.00 31.03 -15.68
CA HIS A 119 33.75 30.29 -16.70
C HIS A 119 33.42 28.79 -16.66
N ARG A 120 33.29 28.21 -15.45
CA ARG A 120 32.93 26.78 -15.32
C ARG A 120 31.50 26.50 -15.77
N VAL A 121 30.59 27.44 -15.54
CA VAL A 121 29.21 27.32 -16.03
C VAL A 121 29.17 27.42 -17.56
N ILE A 122 30.00 28.26 -18.18
CA ILE A 122 30.14 28.31 -19.65
C ILE A 122 30.62 26.95 -20.20
N ASP A 123 31.61 26.32 -19.56
CA ASP A 123 32.06 24.97 -19.94
C ASP A 123 30.93 23.94 -19.86
N LEU A 124 30.06 24.04 -18.85
CA LEU A 124 28.87 23.20 -18.72
C LEU A 124 27.84 23.47 -19.82
N ILE A 125 27.58 24.74 -20.16
CA ILE A 125 26.66 25.13 -21.24
C ILE A 125 27.13 24.54 -22.58
N ASN A 126 28.43 24.67 -22.89
CA ASN A 126 29.01 24.07 -24.10
C ASN A 126 28.80 22.55 -24.13
N GLY A 127 29.03 21.87 -23.00
CA GLY A 127 28.78 20.43 -22.88
C GLY A 127 27.31 20.06 -23.09
N ILE A 128 26.37 20.88 -22.63
CA ILE A 128 24.92 20.69 -22.84
C ILE A 128 24.57 20.82 -24.33
N GLU A 129 25.06 21.86 -25.01
CA GLU A 129 24.80 22.10 -26.42
C GLU A 129 25.35 20.99 -27.33
N GLU A 130 26.55 20.49 -27.03
CA GLU A 130 27.17 19.38 -27.77
C GLU A 130 26.32 18.10 -27.66
N GLN A 131 25.85 17.76 -26.46
CA GLN A 131 25.04 16.57 -26.22
C GLN A 131 23.66 16.66 -26.88
N ILE A 132 23.00 17.82 -26.84
CA ILE A 132 21.71 18.04 -27.52
C ILE A 132 21.87 17.88 -29.04
N THR A 133 22.94 18.46 -29.60
CA THR A 133 23.24 18.35 -31.04
C THR A 133 23.48 16.90 -31.46
N ALA A 134 24.25 16.13 -30.68
CA ALA A 134 24.53 14.73 -30.97
C ALA A 134 23.31 13.81 -30.84
N THR A 135 22.40 14.11 -29.90
CA THR A 135 21.21 13.30 -29.61
C THR A 135 20.10 13.51 -30.65
N SER A 136 20.04 14.69 -31.27
CA SER A 136 19.10 15.04 -32.34
C SER A 136 19.20 14.16 -33.61
N HIS A 137 20.23 13.31 -33.71
CA HIS A 137 20.46 12.41 -34.85
C HIS A 137 20.30 10.91 -34.52
N ARG A 138 19.95 10.56 -33.27
CA ARG A 138 19.71 9.15 -32.88
C ARG A 138 18.22 8.82 -32.95
N ARG A 139 17.84 7.91 -33.86
CA ARG A 139 16.53 7.24 -33.84
C ARG A 139 16.43 6.43 -32.54
N ILE A 140 15.44 6.77 -31.72
CA ILE A 140 15.02 6.00 -30.53
C ILE A 140 14.67 4.59 -31.00
N GLN A 141 15.44 3.59 -30.57
CA GLN A 141 15.08 2.19 -30.81
C GLN A 141 13.99 1.77 -29.82
N PRO A 142 13.05 0.90 -30.22
CA PRO A 142 12.03 0.40 -29.31
C PRO A 142 12.71 -0.56 -28.32
N ILE A 143 12.72 -0.19 -27.05
CA ILE A 143 13.27 -1.02 -25.97
C ILE A 143 12.32 -2.22 -25.76
N GLU A 144 12.81 -3.44 -26.01
CA GLU A 144 12.09 -4.71 -25.76
C GLU A 144 12.11 -5.15 -24.26
N GLU A 145 12.71 -4.37 -23.37
CA GLU A 145 12.76 -4.63 -21.92
C GLU A 145 11.44 -4.26 -21.21
N PRO A 146 11.18 -4.76 -19.97
CA PRO A 146 10.03 -4.32 -19.18
C PRO A 146 10.00 -2.80 -19.15
N SER A 147 8.91 -2.21 -19.65
CA SER A 147 8.74 -0.75 -19.64
C SER A 147 9.10 -0.26 -18.25
N TYR A 148 9.95 0.78 -18.15
CA TYR A 148 10.36 1.37 -16.87
C TYR A 148 9.14 1.65 -15.95
N LEU A 149 7.94 1.86 -16.52
CA LEU A 149 6.67 1.99 -15.81
C LEU A 149 6.41 0.81 -14.87
N PHE A 150 6.78 -0.40 -15.29
CA PHE A 150 6.61 -1.62 -14.49
C PHE A 150 7.59 -1.60 -13.32
N GLU A 151 8.82 -1.13 -13.55
CA GLU A 151 9.80 -0.94 -12.48
C GLU A 151 9.37 0.15 -11.49
N LEU A 152 8.70 1.22 -11.94
CA LEU A 152 8.10 2.22 -11.05
C LEU A 152 6.99 1.63 -10.17
N ILE A 153 6.08 0.83 -10.75
CA ILE A 153 5.02 0.14 -10.00
C ILE A 153 5.65 -0.84 -8.99
N LYS A 154 6.63 -1.63 -9.44
CA LYS A 154 7.38 -2.56 -8.61
C LYS A 154 8.08 -1.84 -7.45
N TRP A 155 8.70 -0.71 -7.74
CA TRP A 155 9.34 0.14 -6.75
C TRP A 155 8.34 0.66 -5.72
N ARG A 156 7.15 1.10 -6.14
CA ARG A 156 6.09 1.57 -5.24
C ARG A 156 5.66 0.48 -4.25
N TYR A 157 5.51 -0.76 -4.71
CA TYR A 157 5.21 -1.88 -3.82
C TYR A 157 6.35 -2.22 -2.86
N LYS A 158 7.62 -2.06 -3.29
CA LYS A 158 8.77 -2.18 -2.40
C LYS A 158 8.84 -1.07 -1.35
N GLN A 159 8.36 0.14 -1.64
CA GLN A 159 8.36 1.24 -0.66
C GLN A 159 7.16 1.21 0.28
N ASN A 160 6.00 0.73 -0.19
CA ASN A 160 4.81 0.52 0.63
C ASN A 160 4.96 -0.70 1.53
N THR A 161 6.05 -0.70 2.30
CA THR A 161 6.47 -1.74 3.22
C THR A 161 5.67 -1.75 4.49
N ARG A 162 4.77 -0.80 4.75
CA ARG A 162 4.20 -0.66 6.09
C ARG A 162 2.73 -1.07 6.14
N ILE A 163 2.40 -1.97 7.05
CA ILE A 163 1.01 -2.20 7.47
C ILE A 163 0.73 -1.21 8.59
N GLU A 164 -0.25 -0.35 8.36
CA GLU A 164 -0.80 0.53 9.39
C GLU A 164 -1.59 -0.30 10.40
N ARG A 165 -1.43 0.00 11.69
CA ARG A 165 -2.33 -0.57 12.69
C ARG A 165 -3.74 -0.06 12.44
N LEU A 166 -4.71 -0.98 12.50
CA LEU A 166 -6.11 -0.67 12.22
C LEU A 166 -6.56 0.54 13.04
N ILE A 167 -6.14 0.60 14.29
CA ILE A 167 -6.63 1.61 15.21
C ILE A 167 -5.66 2.80 15.35
N ASN A 168 -4.37 2.61 15.09
CA ASN A 168 -3.38 3.70 15.09
C ASN A 168 -2.62 3.78 13.76
N PRO A 169 -3.18 4.41 12.72
CA PRO A 169 -2.52 4.54 11.41
C PRO A 169 -1.19 5.29 11.46
N ALA A 170 -0.97 6.14 12.47
CA ALA A 170 0.31 6.80 12.71
C ALA A 170 1.42 5.81 13.14
N GLU A 171 1.03 4.65 13.66
CA GLU A 171 1.90 3.51 13.89
C GLU A 171 1.73 2.51 12.75
N SER A 172 2.75 2.45 11.91
CA SER A 172 2.84 1.48 10.85
C SER A 172 4.08 0.64 11.07
N PHE A 173 4.11 -0.59 10.59
CA PHE A 173 5.22 -1.53 10.80
C PHE A 173 5.57 -2.25 9.51
N PRO A 174 6.83 -2.66 9.30
CA PRO A 174 7.21 -3.42 8.11
C PRO A 174 6.30 -4.64 7.92
N ILE A 175 5.84 -4.83 6.69
CA ILE A 175 4.91 -5.84 6.25
C ILE A 175 5.53 -7.22 6.44
N GLU A 176 6.84 -7.33 6.33
CA GLU A 176 7.57 -8.58 6.53
C GLU A 176 7.65 -8.98 8.00
N GLU A 177 7.66 -7.99 8.90
CA GLU A 177 7.70 -8.21 10.34
C GLU A 177 6.29 -8.44 10.89
N SER A 178 5.28 -7.80 10.29
CA SER A 178 3.90 -7.78 10.80
C SER A 178 2.95 -8.74 10.10
N TYR A 179 3.21 -9.11 8.83
CA TYR A 179 2.30 -9.99 8.10
C TYR A 179 2.40 -11.41 8.63
N ILE A 180 1.25 -11.96 8.98
CA ILE A 180 1.12 -13.35 9.36
C ILE A 180 0.31 -14.05 8.29
N ASN A 181 0.94 -15.08 7.72
CA ASN A 181 0.33 -15.91 6.67
C ASN A 181 -1.02 -16.42 7.14
N LEU A 182 -2.06 -15.96 6.44
CA LEU A 182 -3.43 -16.41 6.66
C LEU A 182 -3.59 -17.80 6.06
N ALA A 183 -4.39 -18.65 6.69
CA ALA A 183 -4.74 -19.92 6.09
C ALA A 183 -5.69 -19.70 4.90
N ILE A 184 -5.34 -20.28 3.75
CA ILE A 184 -6.11 -20.25 2.51
C ILE A 184 -6.53 -21.67 2.18
N VAL A 185 -7.80 -21.90 1.84
CA VAL A 185 -8.35 -23.24 1.62
C VAL A 185 -9.28 -23.28 0.42
N ASP A 186 -9.56 -24.47 -0.12
CA ASP A 186 -10.55 -24.61 -1.19
C ASP A 186 -11.97 -24.32 -0.68
N SER A 187 -12.71 -23.47 -1.38
CA SER A 187 -14.05 -23.04 -0.94
C SER A 187 -15.08 -24.18 -0.93
N LYS A 188 -14.95 -25.20 -1.79
CA LYS A 188 -15.89 -26.34 -1.80
C LYS A 188 -15.67 -27.24 -0.59
N GLU A 189 -14.41 -27.46 -0.22
CA GLU A 189 -14.07 -28.18 1.00
C GLU A 189 -14.63 -27.45 2.23
N GLN A 190 -14.50 -26.12 2.24
CA GLN A 190 -15.02 -25.27 3.31
C GLN A 190 -16.55 -25.34 3.42
N GLN A 191 -17.26 -25.12 2.32
CA GLN A 191 -18.72 -25.19 2.30
C GLN A 191 -19.26 -26.58 2.66
N GLY A 192 -18.58 -27.64 2.23
CA GLY A 192 -18.94 -29.01 2.58
C GLY A 192 -18.84 -29.29 4.09
N LYS A 193 -17.79 -28.76 4.75
CA LYS A 193 -17.62 -28.85 6.21
C LYS A 193 -18.65 -28.02 6.95
N GLU A 194 -18.89 -26.78 6.52
CA GLU A 194 -19.92 -25.91 7.11
C GLU A 194 -21.31 -26.53 7.02
N LYS A 195 -21.66 -27.16 5.89
CA LYS A 195 -22.95 -27.83 5.72
C LYS A 195 -23.10 -29.03 6.65
N LYS A 196 -22.08 -29.90 6.73
CA LYS A 196 -22.08 -31.05 7.66
C LYS A 196 -22.26 -30.64 9.12
N LEU A 197 -21.71 -29.50 9.51
CA LEU A 197 -21.82 -28.97 10.87
C LEU A 197 -23.18 -28.30 11.14
N ARG A 198 -23.78 -27.64 10.14
CA ARG A 198 -25.15 -27.12 10.23
C ARG A 198 -26.18 -28.24 10.37
N ASP A 199 -25.96 -29.35 9.66
CA ASP A 199 -26.86 -30.50 9.71
C ASP A 199 -26.74 -31.27 11.05
N ALA A 200 -25.63 -31.13 11.78
CA ALA A 200 -25.39 -31.78 13.07
C ALA A 200 -25.96 -31.03 14.29
N ASN A 201 -26.14 -29.70 14.22
CA ASN A 201 -26.52 -28.86 15.37
C ASN A 201 -27.89 -28.20 15.16
N GLN A 202 -28.99 -28.86 15.57
CA GLN A 202 -30.31 -28.24 15.55
C GLN A 202 -30.58 -27.27 16.72
N HIS A 203 -29.93 -27.36 17.88
CA HIS A 203 -30.14 -26.39 18.97
C HIS A 203 -28.87 -26.20 19.81
N GLU A 204 -28.44 -24.94 19.95
CA GLU A 204 -27.49 -24.41 20.97
C GLU A 204 -26.01 -24.86 20.96
N THR A 205 -25.20 -24.55 19.94
CA THR A 205 -23.80 -24.05 20.13
C THR A 205 -23.16 -23.61 18.80
N ILE A 206 -23.26 -22.32 18.47
CA ILE A 206 -22.67 -21.74 17.24
C ILE A 206 -21.16 -21.41 17.41
N MET A 207 -20.65 -21.44 18.64
CA MET A 207 -19.29 -20.95 18.96
C MET A 207 -18.24 -22.06 19.11
N GLY A 208 -18.59 -23.25 19.60
CA GLY A 208 -17.69 -24.43 19.58
C GLY A 208 -17.40 -24.90 18.15
N THR A 209 -18.34 -24.68 17.24
CA THR A 209 -18.18 -24.87 15.80
C THR A 209 -17.09 -24.00 15.17
N PHE A 210 -16.63 -22.92 15.80
CA PHE A 210 -15.61 -22.04 15.20
C PHE A 210 -14.23 -22.72 15.18
N GLU A 211 -13.79 -23.31 16.29
CA GLU A 211 -12.55 -24.12 16.31
C GLU A 211 -12.70 -25.35 15.39
N ASP A 212 -13.81 -26.08 15.44
CA ASP A 212 -13.99 -27.29 14.63
C ASP A 212 -14.04 -27.05 13.11
N ILE A 213 -14.54 -25.89 12.66
CA ILE A 213 -14.54 -25.50 11.24
C ILE A 213 -13.11 -25.17 10.77
N TYR A 214 -12.24 -24.64 11.65
CA TYR A 214 -10.98 -24.01 11.25
C TYR A 214 -9.70 -24.70 11.78
N ALA A 215 -9.80 -25.65 12.70
CA ALA A 215 -8.69 -26.25 13.44
C ALA A 215 -7.71 -27.07 12.59
N VAL A 216 -8.16 -27.76 11.53
CA VAL A 216 -7.23 -28.48 10.64
C VAL A 216 -7.72 -28.43 9.20
N LYS A 217 -7.03 -27.60 8.41
CA LYS A 217 -7.10 -27.64 6.95
C LYS A 217 -5.67 -27.63 6.44
N THR A 218 -5.39 -28.37 5.37
CA THR A 218 -4.13 -28.24 4.64
C THR A 218 -4.13 -26.87 3.98
N PRO A 219 -3.41 -25.87 4.53
CA PRO A 219 -3.45 -24.53 3.97
C PRO A 219 -2.76 -24.57 2.60
N ILE A 220 -3.41 -23.99 1.60
CA ILE A 220 -2.83 -23.75 0.29
C ILE A 220 -1.74 -22.70 0.48
N ASN A 221 -0.51 -23.03 0.09
CA ASN A 221 0.56 -22.03 0.06
C ASN A 221 0.19 -20.95 -0.97
N ILE A 222 0.44 -19.68 -0.64
CA ILE A 222 0.17 -18.55 -1.53
C ILE A 222 0.85 -18.74 -2.91
N LYS A 223 2.03 -19.35 -2.94
CA LYS A 223 2.75 -19.69 -4.18
C LYS A 223 1.94 -20.62 -5.10
N ASP A 224 1.16 -21.51 -4.50
CA ASP A 224 0.44 -22.59 -5.15
C ASP A 224 -1.01 -22.23 -5.50
N ILE A 225 -1.45 -21.00 -5.23
CA ILE A 225 -2.83 -20.55 -5.45
C ILE A 225 -3.30 -20.73 -6.90
N PHE A 226 -2.37 -20.73 -7.85
CA PHE A 226 -2.63 -20.91 -9.28
C PHE A 226 -2.50 -22.37 -9.77
N ASN A 227 -1.99 -23.30 -8.96
CA ASN A 227 -1.70 -24.67 -9.40
C ASN A 227 -2.96 -25.44 -9.82
N THR A 228 -4.12 -25.07 -9.29
CA THR A 228 -5.42 -25.66 -9.63
C THR A 228 -6.08 -25.03 -10.86
N CYS A 229 -5.51 -23.97 -11.43
CA CYS A 229 -5.99 -23.36 -12.66
C CYS A 229 -5.62 -24.24 -13.86
N LYS A 230 -6.59 -25.00 -14.38
CA LYS A 230 -6.41 -25.88 -15.56
C LYS A 230 -6.51 -25.15 -16.89
N GLU A 231 -7.12 -23.96 -16.90
CA GLU A 231 -7.33 -23.16 -18.10
C GLU A 231 -6.14 -22.25 -18.40
N PHE A 232 -6.03 -21.82 -19.67
CA PHE A 232 -4.98 -20.90 -20.13
C PHE A 232 -5.01 -19.53 -19.42
N GLY A 233 -6.15 -19.17 -18.81
CA GLY A 233 -6.32 -18.00 -17.95
C GLY A 233 -6.31 -18.38 -16.47
N ARG A 234 -5.51 -17.67 -15.66
CA ARG A 234 -5.41 -17.89 -14.22
C ARG A 234 -6.37 -16.95 -13.51
N LYS A 235 -7.63 -17.37 -13.40
CA LYS A 235 -8.73 -16.58 -12.84
C LYS A 235 -9.14 -17.15 -11.47
N VAL A 236 -8.69 -16.50 -10.39
CA VAL A 236 -8.92 -16.95 -9.02
C VAL A 236 -9.89 -16.01 -8.32
N LEU A 237 -10.86 -16.59 -7.61
CA LEU A 237 -11.72 -15.84 -6.67
C LEU A 237 -11.31 -16.19 -5.25
N VAL A 238 -10.94 -15.17 -4.48
CA VAL A 238 -10.52 -15.27 -3.07
C VAL A 238 -11.65 -14.74 -2.20
N PHE A 239 -12.33 -15.66 -1.52
CA PHE A 239 -13.35 -15.33 -0.55
C PHE A 239 -12.76 -15.03 0.81
N GLY A 240 -13.53 -14.27 1.59
CA GLY A 240 -13.23 -14.04 2.98
C GLY A 240 -14.24 -13.11 3.63
N ARG A 241 -14.53 -13.33 4.91
CA ARG A 241 -15.45 -12.48 5.69
C ARG A 241 -14.87 -11.07 5.87
N ALA A 242 -15.69 -10.16 6.42
CA ALA A 242 -15.22 -8.85 6.84
C ALA A 242 -14.07 -8.98 7.85
N GLY A 243 -13.06 -8.09 7.78
CA GLY A 243 -11.93 -8.08 8.71
C GLY A 243 -10.96 -9.26 8.64
N ILE A 244 -11.15 -10.21 7.72
CA ILE A 244 -10.30 -11.42 7.65
C ILE A 244 -8.91 -11.16 7.04
N GLY A 245 -8.69 -10.00 6.41
CA GLY A 245 -7.40 -9.61 5.83
C GLY A 245 -7.29 -9.74 4.30
N LYS A 246 -8.39 -9.72 3.54
CA LYS A 246 -8.37 -9.78 2.06
C LYS A 246 -7.51 -8.67 1.42
N SER A 247 -7.72 -7.42 1.81
CA SER A 247 -6.91 -6.29 1.32
C SER A 247 -5.45 -6.38 1.75
N THR A 248 -5.21 -6.84 2.98
CA THR A 248 -3.86 -7.09 3.50
C THR A 248 -3.15 -8.19 2.69
N PHE A 249 -3.86 -9.25 2.30
CA PHE A 249 -3.37 -10.28 1.40
C PHE A 249 -2.96 -9.68 0.04
N CYS A 250 -3.80 -8.86 -0.59
CA CYS A 250 -3.48 -8.19 -1.87
C CYS A 250 -2.21 -7.34 -1.78
N ARG A 251 -2.06 -6.55 -0.70
CA ARG A 251 -0.85 -5.74 -0.45
C ARG A 251 0.40 -6.61 -0.20
N TYR A 252 0.24 -7.71 0.54
CA TYR A 252 1.35 -8.62 0.81
C TYR A 252 1.87 -9.28 -0.45
N VAL A 253 0.98 -9.83 -1.29
CA VAL A 253 1.42 -10.54 -2.50
C VAL A 253 2.01 -9.59 -3.55
N SER A 254 1.52 -8.35 -3.67
CA SER A 254 2.13 -7.35 -4.55
C SER A 254 3.52 -6.94 -4.06
N HIS A 255 3.72 -6.79 -2.74
CA HIS A 255 5.03 -6.53 -2.14
C HIS A 255 6.02 -7.67 -2.38
N GLN A 256 5.60 -8.91 -2.14
CA GLN A 256 6.45 -10.09 -2.34
C GLN A 256 6.79 -10.32 -3.82
N TRP A 257 5.85 -10.10 -4.74
CA TRP A 257 6.13 -10.09 -6.17
C TRP A 257 7.17 -9.03 -6.52
N ALA A 258 7.05 -7.84 -5.94
CA ALA A 258 7.99 -6.77 -6.22
C ALA A 258 9.41 -7.11 -5.74
N LYS A 259 9.56 -7.87 -4.66
CA LYS A 259 10.85 -8.44 -4.21
C LYS A 259 11.31 -9.66 -5.01
N SER A 260 10.61 -10.03 -6.08
CA SER A 260 10.88 -11.23 -6.88
C SER A 260 10.76 -12.55 -6.09
N ALA A 261 10.00 -12.55 -4.99
CA ALA A 261 9.81 -13.73 -4.12
C ALA A 261 8.54 -14.54 -4.45
N LEU A 262 7.57 -13.92 -5.13
CA LEU A 262 6.33 -14.52 -5.61
C LEU A 262 6.10 -14.24 -7.10
N TRP A 263 5.56 -15.23 -7.79
CA TRP A 263 5.02 -15.15 -9.15
C TRP A 263 5.92 -14.43 -10.16
N SER A 264 7.18 -14.84 -10.25
CA SER A 264 8.18 -14.26 -11.14
C SER A 264 7.85 -14.41 -12.63
N GLU A 265 6.89 -15.28 -12.98
CA GLU A 265 6.37 -15.44 -14.34
C GLU A 265 5.56 -14.23 -14.85
N TYR A 266 5.11 -13.33 -13.97
CA TYR A 266 4.42 -12.11 -14.38
C TYR A 266 5.38 -10.92 -14.39
N ASN A 267 5.45 -10.23 -15.52
CA ASN A 267 6.25 -9.02 -15.69
C ASN A 267 5.65 -7.84 -14.93
N LEU A 268 4.35 -7.87 -14.67
CA LEU A 268 3.63 -6.84 -13.92
C LEU A 268 2.53 -7.45 -13.05
N VAL A 269 2.44 -6.97 -11.81
CA VAL A 269 1.26 -7.12 -10.97
C VAL A 269 0.62 -5.74 -10.79
N VAL A 270 -0.69 -5.64 -11.05
CA VAL A 270 -1.45 -4.39 -10.87
C VAL A 270 -2.49 -4.60 -9.78
N LEU A 271 -2.38 -3.85 -8.69
CA LEU A 271 -3.36 -3.81 -7.60
C LEU A 271 -4.34 -2.66 -7.78
N ILE A 272 -5.62 -2.98 -8.00
CA ILE A 272 -6.72 -2.02 -8.09
C ILE A 272 -7.70 -2.27 -6.95
N SER A 273 -7.94 -1.25 -6.12
CA SER A 273 -9.02 -1.29 -5.12
C SER A 273 -10.34 -0.95 -5.80
N LEU A 274 -11.26 -1.89 -5.90
CA LEU A 274 -12.51 -1.72 -6.65
C LEU A 274 -13.43 -0.64 -6.05
N ARG A 275 -13.39 -0.41 -4.72
CA ARG A 275 -14.03 0.75 -4.08
C ARG A 275 -13.55 2.11 -4.55
N SER A 276 -12.40 2.22 -5.21
CA SER A 276 -11.91 3.52 -5.70
C SER A 276 -12.61 3.95 -7.00
N LEU A 277 -13.27 3.03 -7.70
CA LEU A 277 -13.97 3.26 -8.97
C LEU A 277 -15.33 3.95 -8.74
N THR A 278 -15.28 5.16 -8.19
CA THR A 278 -16.44 6.01 -7.87
C THR A 278 -16.57 7.17 -8.85
N GLU A 279 -17.76 7.75 -8.98
CA GLU A 279 -18.00 8.92 -9.84
C GLU A 279 -17.12 10.12 -9.46
N ASN A 280 -16.89 10.33 -8.16
CA ASN A 280 -16.05 11.43 -7.68
C ASN A 280 -14.60 11.29 -8.13
N ARG A 281 -14.06 10.07 -8.13
CA ARG A 281 -12.70 9.81 -8.61
C ARG A 281 -12.63 9.70 -10.13
N TYR A 282 -13.70 9.26 -10.78
CA TYR A 282 -13.76 9.08 -12.21
C TYR A 282 -15.03 9.74 -12.75
N PRO A 283 -15.02 11.07 -12.98
CA PRO A 283 -16.20 11.78 -13.47
C PRO A 283 -16.57 11.36 -14.91
N PRO A 284 -17.84 11.50 -15.33
CA PRO A 284 -18.24 11.22 -16.70
C PRO A 284 -17.39 12.00 -17.72
N LEU A 285 -16.93 11.30 -18.75
CA LEU A 285 -16.14 11.90 -19.84
C LEU A 285 -17.07 12.51 -20.91
N SER A 286 -16.50 13.35 -21.77
CA SER A 286 -17.21 13.91 -22.93
C SER A 286 -17.78 12.81 -23.84
N LEU A 287 -18.86 13.15 -24.56
CA LEU A 287 -19.64 12.22 -25.37
C LEU A 287 -18.73 11.36 -26.28
N GLY A 288 -18.82 10.04 -26.16
CA GLY A 288 -18.05 9.09 -26.96
C GLY A 288 -16.70 8.66 -26.37
N LYS A 289 -16.26 9.22 -25.24
CA LYS A 289 -15.06 8.77 -24.50
C LYS A 289 -15.44 7.82 -23.37
N SER A 290 -14.61 6.80 -23.14
CA SER A 290 -14.76 5.88 -22.02
C SER A 290 -13.39 5.64 -21.38
N TYR A 291 -13.37 5.49 -20.06
CA TYR A 291 -12.16 5.07 -19.36
C TYR A 291 -11.65 3.73 -19.88
N SER A 292 -10.33 3.60 -19.92
CA SER A 292 -9.59 2.42 -20.33
C SER A 292 -8.75 1.90 -19.18
N LEU A 293 -8.21 0.68 -19.32
CA LEU A 293 -7.30 0.11 -18.31
C LEU A 293 -6.08 1.00 -18.04
N VAL A 294 -5.58 1.71 -19.06
CA VAL A 294 -4.48 2.66 -18.91
C VAL A 294 -4.88 3.79 -17.98
N ASP A 295 -6.07 4.36 -18.14
CA ASP A 295 -6.54 5.47 -17.29
C ASP A 295 -6.67 5.04 -15.83
N ILE A 296 -7.13 3.80 -15.59
CA ILE A 296 -7.19 3.22 -14.24
C ILE A 296 -5.79 3.01 -13.67
N VAL A 297 -4.87 2.42 -14.43
CA VAL A 297 -3.50 2.15 -13.96
C VAL A 297 -2.76 3.45 -13.71
N THR A 298 -2.85 4.43 -14.61
CA THR A 298 -2.26 5.76 -14.42
C THR A 298 -2.73 6.37 -13.10
N LYS A 299 -4.04 6.40 -12.87
CA LYS A 299 -4.61 7.05 -11.69
C LYS A 299 -4.40 6.30 -10.37
N GLU A 300 -4.37 4.97 -10.39
CA GLU A 300 -4.27 4.16 -9.17
C GLU A 300 -2.82 3.80 -8.82
N CYS A 301 -1.92 3.72 -9.81
CA CYS A 301 -0.53 3.31 -9.58
C CYS A 301 0.46 4.48 -9.58
N PHE A 302 0.13 5.58 -10.25
CA PHE A 302 0.99 6.76 -10.35
C PHE A 302 0.33 7.95 -9.63
N SER A 303 1.16 8.87 -9.16
CA SER A 303 0.74 10.09 -8.45
C SER A 303 0.32 11.21 -9.40
N HIS A 304 0.80 11.15 -10.63
CA HIS A 304 0.61 12.16 -11.67
C HIS A 304 0.16 11.48 -12.95
N ASP A 305 -0.37 12.27 -13.87
CA ASP A 305 -0.72 11.76 -15.19
C ASP A 305 0.56 11.44 -15.98
N LEU A 306 0.51 10.38 -16.78
CA LEU A 306 1.62 9.96 -17.62
C LEU A 306 1.65 10.76 -18.94
N SER A 307 2.81 10.84 -19.57
CA SER A 307 2.92 11.39 -20.94
C SER A 307 2.10 10.53 -21.93
N GLU A 308 1.74 11.09 -23.08
CA GLU A 308 0.96 10.34 -24.08
C GLU A 308 1.80 9.18 -24.66
N GLU A 309 3.11 9.36 -24.80
CA GLU A 309 4.05 8.31 -25.20
C GLU A 309 4.02 7.13 -24.20
N ASP A 310 4.03 7.44 -22.91
CA ASP A 310 4.02 6.45 -21.83
C ASP A 310 2.67 5.74 -21.71
N LYS A 311 1.56 6.46 -21.94
CA LYS A 311 0.22 5.88 -22.02
C LYS A 311 0.10 4.90 -23.18
N ILE A 312 0.70 5.21 -24.34
CA ILE A 312 0.74 4.31 -25.50
C ILE A 312 1.54 3.05 -25.15
N LEU A 313 2.74 3.22 -24.59
CA LEU A 313 3.59 2.11 -24.16
C LEU A 313 2.87 1.21 -23.14
N LEU A 314 2.24 1.81 -22.13
CA LEU A 314 1.47 1.08 -21.13
C LEU A 314 0.31 0.30 -21.77
N ARG A 315 -0.39 0.90 -22.73
CA ARG A 315 -1.51 0.24 -23.45
C ARG A 315 -1.07 -1.03 -24.15
N GLU A 316 0.06 -1.00 -24.84
CA GLU A 316 0.60 -2.16 -25.57
C GLU A 316 1.00 -3.28 -24.61
N GLN A 317 1.55 -2.92 -23.44
CA GLN A 317 2.06 -3.88 -22.47
C GLN A 317 0.95 -4.48 -21.59
N LEU A 318 -0.07 -3.71 -21.20
CA LEU A 318 -1.20 -4.20 -20.41
C LEU A 318 -2.05 -5.25 -21.13
N ASN A 319 -2.00 -5.26 -22.47
CA ASN A 319 -2.66 -6.26 -23.30
C ASN A 319 -1.91 -7.60 -23.35
N LYS A 320 -0.67 -7.68 -22.84
CA LYS A 320 0.12 -8.91 -22.82
C LYS A 320 -0.37 -9.86 -21.73
N ARG A 321 -0.19 -11.17 -21.96
CA ARG A 321 -0.55 -12.24 -21.02
C ARG A 321 0.41 -12.38 -19.82
N THR A 322 1.35 -11.45 -19.67
CA THR A 322 2.32 -11.42 -18.57
C THR A 322 1.91 -10.50 -17.43
N VAL A 323 0.69 -9.94 -17.48
CA VAL A 323 0.14 -9.05 -16.44
C VAL A 323 -0.85 -9.80 -15.56
N LEU A 324 -0.64 -9.72 -14.24
CA LEU A 324 -1.58 -10.22 -13.23
C LEU A 324 -2.33 -9.06 -12.57
N TRP A 325 -3.66 -9.12 -12.56
CA TRP A 325 -4.50 -8.12 -11.92
C TRP A 325 -4.99 -8.59 -10.55
N LEU A 326 -4.75 -7.80 -9.50
CA LEU A 326 -5.33 -7.98 -8.19
C LEU A 326 -6.47 -6.97 -8.04
N LEU A 327 -7.73 -7.43 -8.08
CA LEU A 327 -8.90 -6.58 -7.91
C LEU A 327 -9.48 -6.79 -6.52
N ASP A 328 -9.28 -5.80 -5.65
CA ASP A 328 -9.61 -5.90 -4.24
C ASP A 328 -10.98 -5.28 -3.93
N GLY A 329 -11.90 -6.03 -3.35
CA GLY A 329 -13.20 -5.52 -2.87
C GLY A 329 -14.34 -5.57 -3.90
N TYR A 330 -14.54 -6.71 -4.58
CA TYR A 330 -15.61 -6.83 -5.57
C TYR A 330 -17.01 -6.63 -5.01
N ASP A 331 -17.25 -7.10 -3.78
CA ASP A 331 -18.52 -6.92 -3.08
C ASP A 331 -18.88 -5.45 -2.83
N GLU A 332 -17.89 -4.56 -2.84
CA GLU A 332 -18.07 -3.13 -2.53
C GLU A 332 -18.64 -2.34 -3.71
N ILE A 333 -18.49 -2.85 -4.95
CA ILE A 333 -18.89 -2.11 -6.16
C ILE A 333 -19.94 -2.83 -7.02
N VAL A 334 -20.02 -4.17 -6.98
CA VAL A 334 -20.82 -4.96 -7.93
C VAL A 334 -22.28 -4.52 -8.05
N GLN A 335 -22.89 -4.02 -6.96
CA GLN A 335 -24.29 -3.59 -6.96
C GLN A 335 -24.50 -2.20 -7.56
N ASN A 336 -23.47 -1.34 -7.54
CA ASN A 336 -23.58 0.09 -7.84
C ASN A 336 -22.39 0.55 -8.69
N VAL A 337 -22.07 -0.17 -9.77
CA VAL A 337 -21.04 0.26 -10.72
C VAL A 337 -21.56 1.48 -11.50
N PRO A 338 -20.86 2.62 -11.50
CA PRO A 338 -21.27 3.76 -12.32
C PRO A 338 -21.33 3.41 -13.81
N SER A 339 -22.39 3.84 -14.49
CA SER A 339 -22.68 3.43 -15.88
C SER A 339 -21.53 3.72 -16.86
N HIS A 340 -20.84 4.85 -16.71
CA HIS A 340 -19.68 5.21 -17.53
C HIS A 340 -18.40 4.41 -17.21
N LEU A 341 -18.33 3.75 -16.05
CA LEU A 341 -17.24 2.86 -15.66
C LEU A 341 -17.52 1.39 -15.96
N GLN A 342 -18.76 1.05 -16.30
CA GLN A 342 -19.17 -0.34 -16.51
C GLN A 342 -18.30 -1.05 -17.57
N ARG A 343 -17.97 -0.36 -18.66
CA ARG A 343 -17.10 -0.90 -19.72
C ARG A 343 -15.71 -1.27 -19.20
N VAL A 344 -15.06 -0.39 -18.43
CA VAL A 344 -13.69 -0.65 -17.93
C VAL A 344 -13.71 -1.67 -16.79
N PHE A 345 -14.77 -1.68 -15.98
CA PHE A 345 -14.99 -2.69 -14.96
C PHE A 345 -15.13 -4.10 -15.57
N GLU A 346 -15.91 -4.24 -16.64
CA GLU A 346 -16.01 -5.49 -17.39
C GLU A 346 -14.69 -5.87 -18.06
N GLN A 347 -13.91 -4.91 -18.55
CA GLN A 347 -12.56 -5.17 -19.07
C GLN A 347 -11.64 -5.75 -17.98
N LEU A 348 -11.62 -5.15 -16.79
CA LEU A 348 -10.83 -5.64 -15.64
C LEU A 348 -11.17 -7.09 -15.30
N LEU A 349 -12.47 -7.44 -15.24
CA LEU A 349 -12.95 -8.78 -14.92
C LEU A 349 -12.69 -9.81 -16.04
N ASN A 350 -12.47 -9.36 -17.27
CA ASN A 350 -12.20 -10.21 -18.42
C ASN A 350 -10.71 -10.38 -18.75
N THR A 351 -9.82 -9.74 -17.99
CA THR A 351 -8.36 -9.94 -18.09
C THR A 351 -7.98 -11.43 -17.97
N PRO A 352 -6.91 -11.88 -18.65
CA PRO A 352 -6.55 -13.30 -18.72
C PRO A 352 -6.07 -13.87 -17.37
N HIS A 353 -5.37 -13.06 -16.57
CA HIS A 353 -4.84 -13.45 -15.28
C HIS A 353 -5.28 -12.44 -14.23
N HIS A 354 -6.09 -12.88 -13.27
CA HIS A 354 -6.51 -12.03 -12.17
C HIS A 354 -6.86 -12.82 -10.91
N ILE A 355 -6.65 -12.16 -9.78
CA ILE A 355 -7.20 -12.54 -8.48
C ILE A 355 -8.24 -11.48 -8.13
N VAL A 356 -9.45 -11.91 -7.77
CA VAL A 356 -10.45 -10.99 -7.22
C VAL A 356 -10.76 -11.40 -5.80
N THR A 357 -10.79 -10.42 -4.91
CA THR A 357 -11.22 -10.63 -3.53
C THR A 357 -12.69 -10.23 -3.38
N SER A 358 -13.46 -11.02 -2.64
CA SER A 358 -14.86 -10.70 -2.37
C SER A 358 -15.36 -11.33 -1.08
N ARG A 359 -16.44 -10.79 -0.51
CA ARG A 359 -17.23 -11.48 0.51
C ARG A 359 -18.08 -12.60 -0.14
N PRO A 360 -18.29 -13.74 0.55
CA PRO A 360 -19.06 -14.86 0.00
C PRO A 360 -20.49 -14.52 -0.46
N TYR A 361 -21.16 -13.60 0.23
CA TYR A 361 -22.60 -13.35 0.07
C TYR A 361 -22.97 -12.41 -1.09
N PHE A 362 -22.01 -11.67 -1.65
CA PHE A 362 -22.26 -10.64 -2.68
C PHE A 362 -21.66 -10.99 -4.04
N ASN A 363 -21.31 -12.26 -4.27
CA ASN A 363 -20.62 -12.65 -5.49
C ASN A 363 -21.56 -13.19 -6.57
N THR A 364 -21.52 -12.57 -7.74
CA THR A 364 -22.19 -13.03 -8.97
C THR A 364 -21.21 -13.71 -9.95
N LEU A 365 -19.90 -13.71 -9.67
CA LEU A 365 -18.89 -14.26 -10.57
C LEU A 365 -18.87 -15.79 -10.53
N SER A 366 -18.99 -16.41 -11.70
CA SER A 366 -18.68 -17.82 -11.90
C SER A 366 -17.21 -17.99 -12.29
N ARG A 367 -16.38 -18.49 -11.37
CA ARG A 367 -14.96 -18.81 -11.64
C ARG A 367 -14.59 -20.24 -11.31
N SER A 368 -13.63 -20.77 -12.08
CA SER A 368 -13.16 -22.15 -12.04
C SER A 368 -12.41 -22.48 -10.74
N VAL A 369 -11.62 -21.53 -10.20
CA VAL A 369 -10.90 -21.68 -8.93
C VAL A 369 -11.45 -20.72 -7.89
N ARG A 370 -11.86 -21.28 -6.74
CA ARG A 370 -12.41 -20.54 -5.59
C ARG A 370 -11.67 -20.98 -4.34
N VAL A 371 -10.99 -20.04 -3.72
CA VAL A 371 -10.29 -20.24 -2.46
C VAL A 371 -10.85 -19.30 -1.41
N GLU A 372 -10.67 -19.63 -0.16
CA GLU A 372 -11.17 -18.85 0.97
C GLU A 372 -10.06 -18.59 1.98
N ILE A 373 -9.87 -17.32 2.32
CA ILE A 373 -9.05 -16.89 3.45
C ILE A 373 -9.87 -17.12 4.70
N VAL A 374 -9.38 -18.00 5.57
CA VAL A 374 -10.09 -18.41 6.79
C VAL A 374 -9.56 -17.74 8.06
N GLY A 375 -8.53 -16.90 7.93
CA GLY A 375 -7.96 -16.15 9.04
C GLY A 375 -6.72 -16.78 9.64
N PHE A 376 -6.49 -16.52 10.91
CA PHE A 376 -5.37 -17.04 11.70
C PHE A 376 -5.65 -18.46 12.19
N THR A 377 -4.64 -19.32 12.13
CA THR A 377 -4.58 -20.56 12.91
C THR A 377 -4.19 -20.27 14.36
N ASP A 378 -4.32 -21.24 15.26
CA ASP A 378 -3.86 -21.14 16.66
C ASP A 378 -2.39 -20.68 16.79
N GLY A 379 -1.54 -21.22 15.92
CA GLY A 379 -0.13 -20.82 15.84
C GLY A 379 0.04 -19.38 15.35
N ASN A 380 -0.81 -18.94 14.41
CA ASN A 380 -0.81 -17.56 13.93
C ASN A 380 -1.26 -16.57 15.01
N ILE A 381 -2.27 -16.90 15.82
CA ILE A 381 -2.72 -16.06 16.94
C ILE A 381 -1.56 -15.83 17.90
N SER A 382 -0.88 -16.91 18.31
CA SER A 382 0.26 -16.81 19.23
C SER A 382 1.38 -15.93 18.66
N LYS A 383 1.72 -16.14 17.38
CA LYS A 383 2.73 -15.34 16.67
C LYS A 383 2.31 -13.86 16.55
N TYR A 384 1.03 -13.59 16.30
CA TYR A 384 0.50 -12.22 16.19
C TYR A 384 0.69 -11.45 17.49
N VAL A 385 0.24 -12.05 18.60
CA VAL A 385 0.35 -11.44 19.92
C VAL A 385 1.81 -11.18 20.26
N GLU A 386 2.71 -12.13 19.96
CA GLU A 386 4.14 -11.93 20.17
C GLU A 386 4.70 -10.74 19.37
N VAL A 387 4.45 -10.69 18.06
CA VAL A 387 4.90 -9.59 17.20
C VAL A 387 4.33 -8.25 17.68
N PHE A 388 3.03 -8.21 17.99
CA PHE A 388 2.32 -7.00 18.42
C PHE A 388 2.94 -6.39 19.66
N PHE A 389 3.21 -7.19 20.70
CA PHE A 389 3.74 -6.70 21.97
C PHE A 389 5.25 -6.45 21.91
N ASN A 390 6.01 -7.20 21.09
CA ASN A 390 7.43 -6.92 20.86
C ASN A 390 7.63 -5.54 20.20
N GLN A 391 6.76 -5.20 19.24
CA GLN A 391 6.74 -3.88 18.61
C GLN A 391 6.41 -2.72 19.58
N LEU A 392 5.79 -3.04 20.73
CA LEU A 392 5.43 -2.09 21.77
C LEU A 392 6.45 -2.04 22.92
N ARG A 393 7.47 -2.89 22.92
CA ARG A 393 8.43 -3.07 24.03
C ARG A 393 9.11 -1.77 24.45
N ASP A 394 9.50 -0.94 23.49
CA ASP A 394 10.21 0.31 23.76
C ASP A 394 9.29 1.39 24.33
N LYS A 395 7.98 1.30 24.06
CA LYS A 395 6.97 2.24 24.56
C LYS A 395 6.35 1.81 25.88
N PHE A 396 6.31 0.50 26.14
CA PHE A 396 5.63 -0.09 27.28
C PHE A 396 6.53 -1.13 27.95
N PRO A 397 7.18 -0.78 29.09
CA PRO A 397 8.10 -1.68 29.81
C PRO A 397 7.48 -3.03 30.21
N ASN A 398 6.16 -3.05 30.42
CA ASN A 398 5.40 -4.23 30.83
C ASN A 398 4.87 -5.05 29.63
N ALA A 399 5.23 -4.72 28.39
CA ALA A 399 4.67 -5.37 27.19
C ALA A 399 4.83 -6.90 27.19
N LEU A 400 5.97 -7.42 27.68
CA LEU A 400 6.20 -8.88 27.78
C LEU A 400 5.28 -9.54 28.82
N PHE A 401 4.96 -8.85 29.91
CA PHE A 401 4.04 -9.35 30.93
C PHE A 401 2.59 -9.33 30.42
N GLU A 402 2.20 -8.26 29.73
CA GLU A 402 0.87 -8.16 29.12
C GLU A 402 0.67 -9.17 27.98
N ARG A 403 1.72 -9.45 27.19
CA ARG A 403 1.72 -10.55 26.20
C ARG A 403 1.29 -11.88 26.81
N GLU A 404 1.93 -12.28 27.91
CA GLU A 404 1.63 -13.55 28.59
C GLU A 404 0.21 -13.57 29.17
N LYS A 405 -0.24 -12.44 29.73
CA LYS A 405 -1.62 -12.30 30.23
C LYS A 405 -2.65 -12.46 29.12
N VAL A 406 -2.47 -11.79 27.98
CA VAL A 406 -3.37 -11.89 26.81
C VAL A 406 -3.44 -13.32 26.33
N LEU A 407 -2.28 -13.98 26.12
CA LEU A 407 -2.26 -15.36 25.64
C LEU A 407 -2.95 -16.31 26.62
N LYS A 408 -2.70 -16.16 27.92
CA LYS A 408 -3.38 -16.95 28.96
C LYS A 408 -4.88 -16.70 28.95
N PHE A 409 -5.30 -15.44 28.84
CA PHE A 409 -6.71 -15.06 28.79
C PHE A 409 -7.42 -15.65 27.57
N LEU A 410 -6.83 -15.52 26.38
CA LEU A 410 -7.36 -16.08 25.15
C LEU A 410 -7.55 -17.60 25.28
N ARG A 411 -6.55 -18.32 25.80
CA ARG A 411 -6.60 -19.78 26.00
C ARG A 411 -7.65 -20.24 27.02
N LEU A 412 -7.90 -19.45 28.06
CA LEU A 412 -8.90 -19.75 29.08
C LEU A 412 -10.33 -19.45 28.63
N ASN A 413 -10.51 -18.74 27.51
CA ASN A 413 -11.82 -18.31 27.00
C ASN A 413 -12.04 -18.80 25.56
N PRO A 414 -12.54 -20.04 25.36
CA PRO A 414 -12.70 -20.63 24.02
C PRO A 414 -13.54 -19.78 23.04
N ARG A 415 -14.51 -19.01 23.54
CA ARG A 415 -15.31 -18.10 22.71
C ARG A 415 -14.49 -16.93 22.18
N ILE A 416 -13.61 -16.36 23.01
CA ILE A 416 -12.71 -15.27 22.62
C ILE A 416 -11.61 -15.82 21.70
N TRP A 417 -11.12 -17.01 22.01
CA TRP A 417 -10.18 -17.74 21.15
C TRP A 417 -10.75 -17.93 19.73
N GLY A 418 -12.01 -18.37 19.63
CA GLY A 418 -12.72 -18.49 18.34
C GLY A 418 -12.74 -17.18 17.56
N ILE A 419 -13.17 -16.07 18.15
CA ILE A 419 -13.21 -14.78 17.42
C ILE A 419 -11.83 -14.21 17.08
N ALA A 420 -10.78 -14.57 17.86
CA ALA A 420 -9.40 -14.11 17.65
C ALA A 420 -8.74 -14.70 16.39
N HIS A 421 -9.33 -15.75 15.81
CA HIS A 421 -8.95 -16.24 14.48
C HIS A 421 -9.23 -15.20 13.38
N ILE A 422 -10.10 -14.21 13.64
CA ILE A 422 -10.30 -13.06 12.74
C ILE A 422 -9.28 -11.98 13.11
N PRO A 423 -8.35 -11.62 12.20
CA PRO A 423 -7.25 -10.69 12.49
C PRO A 423 -7.68 -9.35 13.07
N VAL A 424 -8.74 -8.72 12.53
CA VAL A 424 -9.25 -7.44 13.05
C VAL A 424 -9.70 -7.54 14.51
N ASN A 425 -10.32 -8.66 14.90
CA ASN A 425 -10.72 -8.86 16.29
C ASN A 425 -9.50 -9.03 17.19
N LEU A 426 -8.50 -9.79 16.76
CA LEU A 426 -7.26 -9.98 17.54
C LEU A 426 -6.48 -8.68 17.71
N GLU A 427 -6.38 -7.86 16.65
CA GLU A 427 -5.80 -6.52 16.70
C GLU A 427 -6.52 -5.64 17.74
N LEU A 428 -7.86 -5.64 17.75
CA LEU A 428 -8.65 -4.90 18.73
C LEU A 428 -8.39 -5.40 20.16
N ILE A 429 -8.38 -6.72 20.38
CA ILE A 429 -8.09 -7.33 21.68
C ILE A 429 -6.72 -6.88 22.18
N CYS A 430 -5.68 -7.01 21.35
CA CYS A 430 -4.31 -6.64 21.72
C CYS A 430 -4.19 -5.14 22.00
N SER A 431 -4.83 -4.29 21.19
CA SER A 431 -4.80 -2.82 21.36
C SER A 431 -5.41 -2.38 22.68
N ILE A 432 -6.58 -2.90 23.03
CA ILE A 432 -7.25 -2.55 24.29
C ILE A 432 -6.41 -3.02 25.47
N TRP A 433 -5.78 -4.19 25.34
CA TRP A 433 -4.92 -4.73 26.38
C TRP A 433 -3.65 -3.92 26.60
N SER A 434 -3.10 -3.30 25.56
CA SER A 434 -1.96 -2.39 25.72
C SER A 434 -2.31 -1.06 26.38
N GLU A 435 -3.58 -0.64 26.35
CA GLU A 435 -4.02 0.69 26.82
C GLU A 435 -4.84 0.67 28.12
N THR A 436 -5.33 -0.51 28.54
CA THR A 436 -6.21 -0.66 29.70
C THR A 436 -5.51 -1.44 30.80
N ASP A 437 -5.55 -0.92 32.03
CA ASP A 437 -5.15 -1.70 33.20
C ASP A 437 -6.28 -2.68 33.59
N TRP A 438 -6.07 -3.96 33.32
CA TRP A 438 -7.00 -5.03 33.64
C TRP A 438 -6.82 -5.60 35.06
N SER A 439 -5.93 -5.03 35.88
CA SER A 439 -5.64 -5.52 37.24
C SER A 439 -6.87 -5.56 38.15
N GLU A 440 -7.83 -4.66 37.95
CA GLU A 440 -9.08 -4.58 38.72
C GLU A 440 -10.19 -5.51 38.20
N THR A 441 -10.03 -6.09 37.00
CA THR A 441 -11.07 -6.87 36.33
C THR A 441 -10.92 -8.35 36.65
N THR A 442 -11.40 -8.76 37.82
CA THR A 442 -11.22 -10.13 38.34
C THR A 442 -11.91 -11.22 37.52
N ASN A 443 -12.95 -10.88 36.75
CA ASN A 443 -13.64 -11.77 35.81
C ASN A 443 -14.01 -11.03 34.52
N LEU A 444 -13.07 -10.97 33.58
CA LEU A 444 -13.30 -10.45 32.23
C LEU A 444 -14.32 -11.33 31.49
N THR A 445 -15.53 -10.81 31.28
CA THR A 445 -16.54 -11.49 30.45
C THR A 445 -16.49 -11.01 29.00
N MET A 446 -17.07 -11.80 28.08
CA MET A 446 -17.26 -11.38 26.67
C MET A 446 -17.90 -9.99 26.57
N THR A 447 -18.95 -9.74 27.36
CA THR A 447 -19.70 -8.48 27.35
C THR A 447 -18.82 -7.32 27.79
N THR A 448 -18.08 -7.50 28.89
CA THR A 448 -17.14 -6.49 29.40
C THR A 448 -16.05 -6.16 28.38
N LEU A 449 -15.57 -7.17 27.63
CA LEU A 449 -14.61 -6.95 26.56
C LEU A 449 -15.23 -6.10 25.43
N TYR A 450 -16.42 -6.44 24.93
CA TYR A 450 -17.10 -5.67 23.88
C TYR A 450 -17.47 -4.26 24.31
N GLU A 451 -17.94 -4.08 25.54
CA GLU A 451 -18.20 -2.76 26.12
C GLU A 451 -16.91 -1.94 26.15
N SER A 452 -15.80 -2.55 26.57
CA SER A 452 -14.48 -1.90 26.56
C SER A 452 -14.03 -1.55 25.15
N MET A 453 -14.22 -2.44 24.16
CA MET A 453 -13.92 -2.14 22.75
C MET A 453 -14.73 -0.93 22.27
N THR A 454 -16.02 -0.92 22.58
CA THR A 454 -16.96 0.12 22.13
C THR A 454 -16.62 1.47 22.76
N VAL A 455 -16.47 1.51 24.09
CA VAL A 455 -16.08 2.73 24.82
C VAL A 455 -14.76 3.27 24.30
N TRP A 456 -13.79 2.40 24.05
CA TRP A 456 -12.48 2.78 23.57
C TRP A 456 -12.52 3.35 22.13
N LEU A 457 -13.22 2.69 21.20
CA LEU A 457 -13.44 3.21 19.85
C LEU A 457 -14.14 4.57 19.87
N CYS A 458 -15.17 4.73 20.71
CA CYS A 458 -15.88 6.00 20.90
C CYS A 458 -14.96 7.11 21.41
N ARG A 459 -14.19 6.87 22.48
CA ARG A 459 -13.23 7.85 23.04
C ARG A 459 -12.25 8.33 21.97
N ARG A 460 -11.74 7.40 21.16
CA ARG A 460 -10.77 7.71 20.11
C ARG A 460 -11.37 8.48 18.94
N TYR A 461 -12.57 8.11 18.50
CA TYR A 461 -13.28 8.87 17.47
C TYR A 461 -13.51 10.33 17.90
N LEU A 462 -13.92 10.53 19.16
CA LEU A 462 -14.12 11.86 19.73
C LEU A 462 -12.81 12.66 19.83
N ALA A 463 -11.71 12.03 20.25
CA ALA A 463 -10.40 12.67 20.30
C ALA A 463 -9.92 13.18 18.93
N ARG A 464 -10.22 12.45 17.84
CA ARG A 464 -9.89 12.89 16.46
C ARG A 464 -10.75 14.05 15.94
N LYS A 465 -11.96 14.21 16.46
CA LYS A 465 -12.90 15.27 16.04
C LYS A 465 -12.71 16.59 16.79
N SER A 466 -11.76 16.67 17.73
CA SER A 466 -11.45 17.87 18.53
C SER A 466 -12.70 18.51 19.13
N THR A 467 -13.42 17.77 19.97
CA THR A 467 -14.34 18.38 20.94
C THR A 467 -13.86 17.98 22.33
N SER A 468 -13.31 18.93 23.06
CA SER A 468 -12.86 18.80 24.44
C SER A 468 -14.05 18.43 25.34
N ILE A 469 -14.32 17.15 25.51
CA ILE A 469 -15.16 16.63 26.58
C ILE A 469 -14.26 15.77 27.45
N GLN A 470 -13.86 16.31 28.60
CA GLN A 470 -13.22 15.51 29.65
C GLN A 470 -14.26 14.53 30.18
N ILE A 471 -14.15 13.26 29.82
CA ILE A 471 -14.93 12.20 30.45
C ILE A 471 -14.08 11.66 31.61
N SER A 472 -14.33 12.17 32.81
CA SER A 472 -13.82 11.58 34.04
C SER A 472 -14.51 10.24 34.30
N LYS A 473 -13.80 9.32 34.96
CA LYS A 473 -14.11 7.88 35.14
C LYS A 473 -15.41 7.56 35.92
N MET A 474 -16.36 8.48 36.11
CA MET A 474 -17.52 8.26 36.99
C MET A 474 -18.92 8.56 36.44
N GLU A 475 -19.10 8.94 35.17
CA GLU A 475 -20.45 9.23 34.64
C GLU A 475 -20.79 8.48 33.35
N VAL A 476 -20.49 7.17 33.31
CA VAL A 476 -21.12 6.24 32.36
C VAL A 476 -22.01 5.30 33.16
N ASN A 477 -22.99 5.84 33.89
CA ASN A 477 -24.00 5.03 34.55
C ASN A 477 -25.40 5.53 34.14
N ASP A 478 -26.10 4.66 33.42
CA ASP A 478 -27.54 4.56 33.11
C ASP A 478 -28.36 5.77 32.62
N GLN A 479 -27.98 7.03 32.85
CA GLN A 479 -28.80 8.19 32.47
C GLN A 479 -28.47 8.82 31.11
N GLN A 480 -27.29 8.56 30.53
CA GLN A 480 -26.96 9.07 29.18
C GLN A 480 -27.44 8.17 28.04
N HIS A 481 -27.72 6.87 28.28
CA HIS A 481 -28.29 6.01 27.26
C HIS A 481 -29.65 6.49 26.76
N HIS A 482 -30.47 7.11 27.63
CA HIS A 482 -31.80 7.59 27.26
C HIS A 482 -31.75 8.96 26.55
N ASN A 483 -30.82 9.83 26.92
CA ASN A 483 -30.66 11.16 26.30
C ASN A 483 -29.95 11.12 24.94
N PHE A 484 -29.11 10.11 24.67
CA PHE A 484 -28.48 9.92 23.37
C PHE A 484 -29.50 9.55 22.27
N THR A 485 -30.56 8.82 22.63
CA THR A 485 -31.66 8.46 21.71
C THR A 485 -32.62 9.60 21.39
N LYS A 486 -32.69 10.68 22.18
CA LYS A 486 -33.64 11.78 21.96
C LYS A 486 -33.08 12.96 21.15
N ARG A 487 -31.76 13.09 20.99
CA ARG A 487 -31.15 14.17 20.19
C ARG A 487 -30.97 13.82 18.71
N ILE A 488 -31.39 12.63 18.29
CA ILE A 488 -31.31 12.18 16.89
C ILE A 488 -32.73 12.11 16.33
N THR A 489 -33.33 13.26 16.02
CA THR A 489 -34.43 13.49 15.04
C THR A 489 -34.70 15.01 14.96
N PRO A 490 -35.20 15.57 13.84
CA PRO A 490 -34.45 15.81 12.61
C PRO A 490 -34.56 17.30 12.21
N GLU A 491 -33.47 18.04 12.30
CA GLU A 491 -33.36 19.33 11.59
C GLU A 491 -32.09 19.31 10.74
N SER A 492 -32.33 19.29 9.43
CA SER A 492 -31.46 19.51 8.26
C SER A 492 -30.28 18.55 7.96
N ASP A 493 -30.46 17.80 6.86
CA ASP A 493 -29.49 17.43 5.81
C ASP A 493 -28.08 16.97 6.21
N ALA A 494 -27.99 15.87 6.97
CA ALA A 494 -26.78 15.06 7.08
C ALA A 494 -27.01 13.63 6.51
N PRO A 495 -26.05 13.07 5.72
CA PRO A 495 -26.22 11.76 5.09
C PRO A 495 -26.27 10.61 6.11
N TYR A 496 -27.04 9.59 5.77
CA TYR A 496 -27.57 8.43 6.53
C TYR A 496 -26.61 7.54 7.35
N TRP A 497 -25.41 7.98 7.73
CA TRP A 497 -24.41 7.19 8.48
C TRP A 497 -24.38 7.43 10.00
N LEU A 498 -25.31 8.21 10.55
CA LEU A 498 -25.36 8.53 11.98
C LEU A 498 -26.62 7.95 12.64
N HIS A 499 -26.68 6.62 12.78
CA HIS A 499 -27.65 5.92 13.64
C HIS A 499 -26.95 4.80 14.44
N VAL A 500 -25.83 5.14 15.09
CA VAL A 500 -25.03 4.19 15.90
C VAL A 500 -25.76 3.79 17.21
N GLY A 501 -26.79 4.53 17.64
CA GLY A 501 -27.52 4.26 18.88
C GLY A 501 -28.64 3.21 18.83
N TYR A 502 -29.19 2.91 17.64
CA TYR A 502 -30.33 2.00 17.50
C TYR A 502 -29.96 0.57 17.07
N LEU A 503 -28.70 0.34 16.67
CA LEU A 503 -28.20 -0.98 16.25
C LEU A 503 -27.88 -1.93 17.42
N PHE A 504 -27.86 -1.46 18.67
CA PHE A 504 -27.38 -2.24 19.83
C PHE A 504 -28.49 -2.83 20.72
N ARG A 505 -29.76 -2.68 20.38
CA ARG A 505 -30.86 -3.40 21.04
C ARG A 505 -31.70 -4.15 20.01
N CYS A 506 -31.23 -5.33 19.62
CA CYS A 506 -31.99 -6.58 19.53
C CYS A 506 -31.21 -7.62 18.71
N THR A 507 -31.16 -8.84 19.23
CA THR A 507 -30.67 -10.11 18.67
C THR A 507 -29.17 -10.46 18.85
N PRO A 508 -28.87 -11.75 19.17
CA PRO A 508 -27.55 -12.23 19.61
C PRO A 508 -26.56 -12.50 18.46
N TYR A 509 -26.70 -11.81 17.33
CA TYR A 509 -25.95 -12.09 16.10
C TYR A 509 -25.20 -10.85 15.62
N TRP A 510 -23.98 -10.58 16.09
CA TRP A 510 -23.16 -9.55 15.44
C TRP A 510 -21.68 -9.92 15.29
N HIS A 511 -21.29 -10.02 14.01
CA HIS A 511 -19.97 -9.74 13.48
C HIS A 511 -19.71 -8.24 13.62
N VAL A 512 -18.52 -7.85 14.07
CA VAL A 512 -18.10 -6.45 14.06
C VAL A 512 -17.73 -6.09 12.62
N GLU A 513 -18.65 -5.46 11.90
CA GLU A 513 -18.35 -4.80 10.63
C GLU A 513 -17.77 -3.41 10.92
N ILE A 514 -16.45 -3.29 10.78
CA ILE A 514 -15.82 -1.99 10.53
C ILE A 514 -15.83 -1.82 9.01
N VAL A 515 -16.69 -0.90 8.53
CA VAL A 515 -16.73 -0.44 7.14
C VAL A 515 -15.55 0.49 6.90
#